data_AF-A0A239AWA6-F1
#
_entry.id   AF-A0A239AWA6-F1
#
_cell.length_a   1.000
_cell.length_b   1.000
_cell.length_c   1.000
_cell.angle_alpha   90.00
_cell.angle_beta   90.00
_cell.angle_gamma   90.00
#
_symmetry.space_group_name_H-M   'P 1'
#
loop_
_entity.id
_entity.type
_entity.pdbx_description
1 polymer ?
#
loop_
_entity_poly.entity_id
_entity_poly.type
_entity_poly.pdbx_seq_one_letter_code
_entity_poly.pdbx_strand_id
1 'polypeptide(L)'
;MQIIMLERGAGKTAKVIEECRKHGGYIVCPGRREAKDIADKAAAWGIRIPYPLTFEEFLRGQFRGRGVKAFHIDNADLLIQYMARGVPVVTASMGTCAG
;
A
#
# COMPACT_ATOMS: atom_id res chain seq x y z
N MET A 1 12.74 0.41 -5.53
CA MET A 1 11.27 0.53 -5.40
C MET A 1 10.65 0.17 -6.73
N GLN A 2 9.72 -0.77 -6.76
CA GLN A 2 8.93 -1.05 -7.95
C GLN A 2 7.71 -0.13 -7.98
N ILE A 3 7.41 0.46 -9.14
CA ILE A 3 6.22 1.29 -9.34
C ILE A 3 5.24 0.51 -10.23
N ILE A 4 4.01 0.32 -9.76
CA ILE A 4 2.93 -0.34 -10.50
C ILE A 4 1.99 0.73 -11.03
N MET A 5 2.09 1.04 -12.32
CA MET A 5 1.19 1.96 -13.03
C MET A 5 0.19 1.14 -13.84
N LEU A 6 -1.08 1.15 -13.41
CA LEU A 6 -2.19 0.52 -14.14
C LEU A 6 -3.37 1.49 -14.20
N GLU A 7 -4.32 1.22 -15.08
CA GLU A 7 -5.59 1.94 -15.10
C GLU A 7 -6.47 1.61 -13.88
N ARG A 8 -7.55 2.37 -13.68
CA ARG A 8 -8.54 2.05 -12.65
C ARG A 8 -9.21 0.72 -12.98
N GLY A 9 -9.46 -0.10 -11.96
CA GLY A 9 -10.09 -1.42 -12.13
C GLY A 9 -9.16 -2.52 -12.66
N ALA A 10 -7.94 -2.21 -13.09
CA ALA A 10 -6.99 -3.19 -13.66
C ALA A 10 -6.29 -4.10 -12.62
N GLY A 11 -6.81 -4.18 -11.38
CA GLY A 11 -6.30 -5.11 -10.37
C GLY A 11 -5.02 -4.70 -9.64
N LYS A 12 -4.75 -3.39 -9.46
CA LYS A 12 -3.58 -2.87 -8.70
C LYS A 12 -3.42 -3.53 -7.34
N THR A 13 -4.49 -3.56 -6.55
CA THR A 13 -4.53 -4.18 -5.23
C THR A 13 -4.11 -5.66 -5.27
N ALA A 14 -4.50 -6.40 -6.32
CA ALA A 14 -4.09 -7.80 -6.48
C ALA A 14 -2.58 -7.94 -6.67
N LYS A 15 -1.98 -7.05 -7.47
CA LYS A 15 -0.53 -6.99 -7.66
C LYS A 15 0.20 -6.61 -6.37
N VAL A 16 -0.32 -5.65 -5.62
CA VAL A 16 0.21 -5.24 -4.32
C VAL A 16 0.20 -6.40 -3.30
N ILE A 17 -0.89 -7.18 -3.24
CA ILE A 17 -0.98 -8.37 -2.39
C ILE A 17 0.09 -9.41 -2.78
N GLU A 18 0.28 -9.64 -4.07
CA GLU A 18 1.26 -10.60 -4.57
C GLU A 18 2.71 -10.17 -4.28
N GLU A 19 3.03 -8.88 -4.46
CA GLU A 19 4.35 -8.36 -4.09
C GLU A 19 4.58 -8.39 -2.58
N CYS A 20 3.53 -8.14 -1.78
CA CYS A 20 3.60 -8.30 -0.33
C CYS A 20 3.84 -9.75 0.09
N ARG A 21 3.26 -10.72 -0.61
CA ARG A 21 3.52 -12.14 -0.37
C ARG A 21 4.98 -12.50 -0.63
N LYS A 22 5.57 -12.00 -1.72
CA LYS A 22 6.95 -12.30 -2.14
C LYS A 22 7.98 -11.67 -1.21
N HIS A 23 7.78 -10.41 -0.85
CA HIS A 23 8.79 -9.60 -0.16
C HIS A 23 8.52 -9.45 1.35
N GLY A 24 7.35 -9.87 1.82
CA GLY A 24 6.88 -9.64 3.18
C GLY A 24 6.63 -8.16 3.45
N GLY A 25 6.34 -7.82 4.71
CA GLY A 25 6.06 -6.44 5.14
C GLY A 25 4.58 -6.13 5.28
N TYR A 26 4.25 -4.84 5.34
CA TYR A 26 2.87 -4.37 5.49
C TYR A 26 2.37 -3.74 4.19
N ILE A 27 1.08 -3.95 3.89
CA ILE A 27 0.37 -3.13 2.93
C ILE A 27 -0.15 -1.88 3.63
N VAL A 28 0.03 -0.72 2.99
CA VAL A 28 -0.48 0.58 3.44
C VAL A 28 -1.61 1.00 2.50
N CYS A 29 -2.78 1.34 3.04
CA CYS A 29 -4.00 1.59 2.26
C CYS A 29 -4.83 2.76 2.83
N PRO A 30 -5.78 3.33 2.07
CA PRO A 30 -6.47 4.57 2.46
C PRO A 30 -7.14 4.56 3.84
N GLY A 31 -7.87 3.49 4.17
CA GLY A 31 -8.66 3.42 5.37
C GLY A 31 -9.02 2.01 5.80
N ARG A 32 -9.81 1.91 6.87
CA ARG A 32 -10.15 0.62 7.49
C ARG A 32 -10.97 -0.28 6.58
N ARG A 33 -11.79 0.30 5.71
CA ARG A 33 -12.57 -0.44 4.73
C ARG A 33 -11.65 -1.13 3.74
N GLU A 34 -10.71 -0.39 3.16
CA GLU A 34 -9.72 -0.92 2.22
C GLU A 34 -8.83 -1.96 2.89
N ALA A 35 -8.42 -1.73 4.15
CA ALA A 35 -7.65 -2.71 4.91
C ALA A 35 -8.39 -4.05 5.04
N LYS A 36 -9.69 -4.00 5.37
CA LYS A 36 -10.54 -5.19 5.44
C LYS A 36 -10.67 -5.85 4.07
N ASP A 37 -11.00 -5.09 3.02
CA ASP A 37 -11.19 -5.61 1.67
C ASP A 37 -9.92 -6.30 1.13
N ILE A 38 -8.74 -5.77 1.44
CA ILE A 38 -7.44 -6.35 1.08
C ILE A 38 -7.22 -7.65 1.85
N ALA A 39 -7.46 -7.66 3.17
CA ALA A 39 -7.30 -8.85 4.01
C ALA A 39 -8.25 -9.97 3.56
N ASP A 40 -9.52 -9.65 3.29
CA ASP A 40 -10.52 -10.60 2.81
C ASP A 40 -10.11 -11.19 1.45
N LYS A 41 -9.63 -10.35 0.51
CA LYS A 41 -9.14 -10.82 -0.80
C LYS A 41 -7.94 -11.77 -0.65
N ALA A 42 -6.96 -11.39 0.17
CA ALA A 42 -5.79 -12.23 0.40
C ALA A 42 -6.19 -13.58 1.01
N ALA A 43 -7.09 -13.57 2.01
CA ALA A 43 -7.62 -14.79 2.62
C ALA A 43 -8.37 -15.66 1.62
N ALA A 44 -9.22 -15.08 0.77
CA ALA A 44 -9.94 -15.78 -0.29
C ALA A 44 -9.01 -16.45 -1.32
N TRP A 45 -7.80 -15.91 -1.50
CA TRP A 45 -6.76 -16.48 -2.37
C TRP A 45 -5.79 -17.42 -1.66
N GLY A 46 -5.99 -17.69 -0.36
CA GLY A 46 -5.08 -18.52 0.43
C GLY A 46 -3.71 -17.87 0.69
N ILE A 47 -3.61 -16.55 0.53
CA ILE A 47 -2.38 -15.78 0.73
C ILE A 47 -2.33 -15.26 2.18
N ARG A 48 -1.22 -15.53 2.87
CA ARG A 48 -0.96 -14.98 4.21
C ARG A 48 -0.17 -13.68 4.12
N ILE A 49 -0.77 -12.60 4.61
CA ILE A 49 -0.13 -11.29 4.81
C ILE A 49 -0.49 -10.76 6.20
N PRO A 50 0.31 -9.86 6.78
CA PRO A 50 -0.13 -9.07 7.94
C PRO A 50 -1.39 -8.25 7.60
N TYR A 51 -2.21 -7.97 8.62
CA TYR A 51 -3.35 -7.09 8.42
C TYR A 51 -2.87 -5.70 7.92
N PRO A 52 -3.48 -5.14 6.86
CA PRO A 52 -3.00 -3.88 6.28
C PRO A 52 -3.09 -2.70 7.26
N LEU A 53 -2.17 -1.75 7.11
CA LEU A 53 -2.17 -0.48 7.82
C LEU A 53 -2.94 0.55 7.03
N THR A 54 -3.70 1.39 7.72
CA THR A 54 -4.27 2.60 7.12
C THR A 54 -3.21 3.68 6.92
N PHE A 55 -3.48 4.68 6.07
CA PHE A 55 -2.62 5.84 5.89
C PHE A 55 -2.35 6.55 7.23
N GLU A 56 -3.38 6.69 8.06
CA GLU A 56 -3.26 7.32 9.38
C GLU A 56 -2.36 6.52 10.33
N GLU A 57 -2.56 5.20 10.43
CA GLU A 57 -1.72 4.32 11.25
C GLU A 57 -0.26 4.33 10.78
N PHE A 58 -0.05 4.28 9.46
CA PHE A 58 1.28 4.36 8.84
C PHE A 58 1.99 5.67 9.19
N LEU A 59 1.34 6.82 8.97
CA LEU A 59 1.93 8.14 9.24
C LEU A 59 2.16 8.41 10.73
N ARG A 60 1.37 7.78 11.60
CA ARG A 60 1.57 7.83 13.06
C ARG A 60 2.61 6.83 13.58
N GLY A 61 3.19 6.00 12.71
CA GLY A 61 4.16 4.99 13.12
C GLY A 61 3.54 3.85 13.94
N GLN A 62 2.24 3.57 13.80
CA GLN A 62 1.50 2.55 14.56
C GLN A 62 1.76 1.13 14.02
N PHE A 63 3.04 0.77 13.88
CA PHE A 63 3.49 -0.55 13.46
C PHE A 63 4.70 -0.98 14.29
N ARG A 64 4.87 -2.30 14.49
CA ARG A 64 5.99 -2.83 15.25
C ARG A 64 7.28 -2.77 14.41
N GLY A 65 8.03 -1.68 14.55
CA GLY A 65 9.22 -1.37 13.74
C GLY A 65 10.31 -2.46 13.71
N ARG A 66 10.51 -3.23 14.79
CA ARG A 66 11.58 -4.27 14.89
C ARG A 66 11.40 -5.49 13.98
N GLY A 67 10.38 -5.54 13.12
CA GLY A 67 10.16 -6.65 12.18
C GLY A 67 9.59 -6.24 10.82
N VAL A 68 9.51 -4.94 10.52
CA VAL A 68 8.99 -4.48 9.22
C VAL A 68 10.09 -4.56 8.17
N LYS A 69 9.96 -5.48 7.22
CA LYS A 69 10.93 -5.68 6.13
C LYS A 69 10.70 -4.74 4.93
N ALA A 70 9.46 -4.37 4.68
CA ALA A 70 9.05 -3.55 3.55
C ALA A 70 7.67 -2.93 3.78
N PHE A 71 7.36 -1.90 2.99
CA PHE A 71 6.01 -1.36 2.83
C PHE A 71 5.57 -1.48 1.37
N HIS A 72 4.32 -1.87 1.18
CA HIS A 72 3.65 -1.95 -0.11
C HIS A 72 2.49 -0.96 -0.11
N ILE A 73 2.57 0.10 -0.89
CA ILE A 73 1.60 1.20 -0.82
C ILE A 73 0.53 1.00 -1.90
N ASP A 74 -0.71 0.72 -1.50
CA ASP A 74 -1.85 0.68 -2.41
C ASP A 74 -2.44 2.10 -2.55
N ASN A 75 -2.64 2.53 -3.81
CA ASN A 75 -3.01 3.90 -4.17
C ASN A 75 -2.07 4.97 -3.58
N ALA A 76 -0.78 4.90 -3.94
CA ALA A 76 0.25 5.83 -3.47
C ALA A 76 -0.03 7.31 -3.83
N ASP A 77 -0.71 7.56 -4.94
CA ASP A 77 -1.22 8.87 -5.34
C ASP A 77 -2.17 9.46 -4.28
N LEU A 78 -3.07 8.64 -3.73
CA LEU A 78 -3.97 9.06 -2.66
C LEU A 78 -3.21 9.30 -1.36
N LEU A 79 -2.16 8.54 -1.06
CA LEU A 79 -1.32 8.78 0.11
C LEU A 79 -0.61 10.14 0.01
N ILE A 80 -0.04 10.46 -1.15
CA ILE A 80 0.60 11.77 -1.41
C ILE A 80 -0.41 12.89 -1.20
N GLN A 81 -1.62 12.74 -1.75
CA GLN A 81 -2.69 13.71 -1.56
C GLN A 81 -3.16 13.82 -0.09
N TYR A 82 -3.20 12.70 0.63
CA TYR A 82 -3.56 12.65 2.05
C TYR A 82 -2.54 13.40 2.91
N MET A 83 -1.23 13.24 2.63
CA MET A 83 -0.15 13.93 3.35
C MET A 83 -0.22 15.46 3.20
N ALA A 84 -0.78 15.96 2.09
CA ALA A 84 -0.94 17.39 1.83
C ALA A 84 -2.08 18.07 2.62
N ARG A 85 -2.81 17.32 3.47
CA ARG A 85 -3.81 17.84 4.43
C ARG A 85 -4.84 18.82 3.80
N GLY A 86 -5.35 18.47 2.63
CA GLY A 86 -6.37 19.25 1.91
C GLY A 86 -5.81 20.27 0.92
N VAL A 87 -4.49 20.47 0.88
CA VAL A 87 -3.85 21.23 -0.21
C VAL A 87 -3.73 20.32 -1.45
N PRO A 88 -4.22 20.72 -2.62
CA PRO A 88 -4.15 19.90 -3.83
C PRO A 88 -2.69 19.61 -4.24
N VAL A 89 -2.38 18.34 -4.50
CA VAL A 89 -1.11 17.94 -5.11
C VAL A 89 -1.31 17.88 -6.61
N VAL A 90 -0.73 18.84 -7.33
CA VAL A 90 -0.91 18.99 -8.79
C VAL A 90 0.14 18.23 -9.61
N THR A 91 1.33 18.00 -9.04
CA THR A 91 2.45 17.38 -9.74
C THR A 91 3.26 16.52 -8.77
N ALA A 92 3.61 15.30 -9.18
CA ALA A 92 4.58 14.45 -8.49
C ALA A 92 5.46 13.74 -9.53
N SER A 93 6.77 13.72 -9.29
CA SER A 93 7.73 12.96 -10.10
C SER A 93 8.16 11.70 -9.35
N MET A 94 8.21 10.56 -10.04
CA MET A 94 8.65 9.29 -9.47
C MET A 94 9.81 8.73 -10.30
N GLY A 95 10.92 8.39 -9.64
CA GLY A 95 12.07 7.74 -10.26
C GLY A 95 12.04 6.23 -10.03
N THR A 96 12.50 5.46 -11.02
CA THR A 96 12.79 4.03 -10.85
C THR A 96 14.30 3.86 -10.79
N CYS A 97 14.83 3.31 -9.70
CA CYS A 97 16.21 2.79 -9.74
C CYS A 97 16.19 1.54 -10.63
N ALA A 98 16.97 1.55 -11.72
CA ALA A 98 17.29 0.32 -12.44
C ALA A 98 18.03 -0.60 -11.45
N GLY A 99 17.49 -1.81 -11.26
CA GLY A 99 18.20 -2.88 -10.56
C GLY A 99 19.39 -3.37 -11.37
#